data_AF-A0A847C7Y6-F1
#
_entry.id   AF-A0A847C7Y6-F1
#
_cell.length_a   1.000
_cell.length_b   1.000
_cell.length_c   1.000
_cell.angle_alpha   90.00
_cell.angle_beta   90.00
_cell.angle_gamma   90.00
#
_symmetry.space_group_name_H-M   'P 1'
#
loop_
_entity.id
_entity.type
_entity.pdbx_description
1 polymer ?
#
loop_
_entity_poly.entity_id
_entity_poly.type
_entity_poly.pdbx_seq_one_letter_code
_entity_poly.pdbx_strand_id
1 'polypeptide(L)'
;MKIKTLRGILLFWCFFIGVGALWGGVSMFIDPTGVTFGYDSFFEGFQKLPFYDVLFTNLIFHGISLIIVNGLSQLFTAYLLLRRRPNGSLFGIICGVLLMLWICIQFVIFPFNWLSTAYFIFGLLEMLTALLLRKKEKAKE
;
A
#
# COMPACT_ATOMS: atom_id res chain seq x y z
N MET A 1 -0.55 3.45 25.56
CA MET A 1 -0.77 2.16 24.86
C MET A 1 0.41 1.21 25.11
N LYS A 2 0.14 -0.09 25.31
CA LYS A 2 1.17 -1.13 25.51
C LYS A 2 1.83 -1.49 24.17
N ILE A 3 3.12 -1.87 24.16
CA ILE A 3 3.87 -2.28 22.95
C ILE A 3 3.15 -3.42 22.21
N LYS A 4 2.62 -4.41 22.94
CA LYS A 4 1.84 -5.53 22.37
C LYS A 4 0.62 -5.05 21.57
N THR A 5 -0.07 -4.02 22.06
CA THR A 5 -1.24 -3.43 21.39
C THR A 5 -0.82 -2.69 20.12
N LEU A 6 0.24 -1.86 20.19
CA LEU A 6 0.78 -1.16 19.02
C LEU A 6 1.21 -2.13 17.90
N ARG A 7 1.91 -3.21 18.26
CA ARG A 7 2.28 -4.26 17.29
C ARG A 7 1.07 -4.94 16.67
N GLY A 8 0.03 -5.22 17.46
CA GLY A 8 -1.20 -5.81 16.95
C GLY A 8 -1.94 -4.90 15.96
N ILE A 9 -2.03 -3.59 16.26
CA ILE A 9 -2.64 -2.61 15.38
C ILE A 9 -1.83 -2.45 14.09
N LEU A 10 -0.50 -2.35 14.20
CA LEU A 10 0.36 -2.25 13.02
C LEU A 10 0.28 -3.51 12.15
N LEU A 11 0.25 -4.68 12.77
CA LEU A 11 0.06 -5.95 12.07
C LEU A 11 -1.26 -5.97 11.31
N PHE A 12 -2.35 -5.49 11.92
CA PHE A 12 -3.65 -5.38 11.28
C PHE A 12 -3.58 -4.48 10.04
N TRP A 13 -2.96 -3.30 10.13
CA TRP A 13 -2.81 -2.39 9.00
C TRP A 13 -2.02 -3.03 7.85
N CYS A 14 -0.81 -3.55 8.12
CA CYS A 14 0.02 -4.17 7.10
C CYS A 14 -0.69 -5.37 6.44
N PHE A 15 -1.39 -6.20 7.22
CA PHE A 15 -2.10 -7.34 6.67
C PHE A 15 -3.30 -6.92 5.82
N PHE A 16 -4.13 -6.00 6.32
CA PHE A 16 -5.30 -5.49 5.60
C PHE A 16 -4.91 -4.84 4.27
N ILE A 17 -3.92 -3.95 4.30
CA ILE A 17 -3.42 -3.24 3.11
C ILE A 17 -2.75 -4.23 2.16
N GLY A 18 -1.90 -5.14 2.67
CA GLY A 18 -1.19 -6.11 1.84
C GLY A 18 -2.12 -7.07 1.11
N VAL A 19 -3.13 -7.62 1.79
CA VAL A 19 -4.15 -8.47 1.17
C VAL A 19 -5.00 -7.68 0.18
N GLY A 20 -5.39 -6.44 0.52
CA GLY A 20 -6.12 -5.56 -0.38
C GLY A 20 -5.35 -5.25 -1.67
N ALA A 21 -4.04 -5.00 -1.57
CA ALA A 21 -3.17 -4.76 -2.72
C ALA A 21 -2.95 -6.02 -3.57
N LEU A 22 -2.83 -7.21 -2.96
CA LEU A 22 -2.79 -8.47 -3.69
C LEU A 22 -4.09 -8.69 -4.48
N TRP A 23 -5.24 -8.51 -3.83
CA TRP A 23 -6.54 -8.65 -4.49
C TRP A 23 -6.70 -7.64 -5.63
N GLY A 24 -6.37 -6.37 -5.38
CA GLY A 24 -6.38 -5.32 -6.39
C GLY A 24 -5.52 -5.68 -7.60
N GLY A 25 -4.29 -6.13 -7.39
CA GLY A 25 -3.41 -6.50 -8.50
C GLY A 25 -3.86 -7.76 -9.23
N VAL A 26 -4.37 -8.78 -8.53
CA VAL A 26 -4.94 -9.98 -9.17
C VAL A 26 -6.17 -9.62 -10.01
N SER A 27 -7.03 -8.71 -9.55
CA SER A 27 -8.19 -8.25 -10.33
C SER A 27 -7.77 -7.57 -11.64
N MET A 28 -6.66 -6.81 -11.62
CA MET A 28 -6.07 -6.18 -12.81
C MET A 28 -5.41 -7.18 -13.76
N PHE A 29 -5.02 -8.36 -13.28
CA PHE A 29 -4.55 -9.46 -14.13
C PHE A 29 -5.71 -10.23 -14.77
N ILE A 30 -6.80 -10.43 -14.03
CA ILE A 30 -7.99 -11.13 -14.51
C ILE A 30 -8.70 -10.30 -15.58
N ASP A 31 -8.81 -8.98 -15.37
CA ASP A 31 -9.33 -8.04 -16.36
C ASP A 31 -8.33 -6.90 -16.63
N PRO A 32 -7.39 -7.11 -17.57
CA PRO A 32 -6.42 -6.10 -17.99
C PRO A 32 -7.05 -4.85 -18.63
N THR A 33 -8.29 -4.95 -19.10
CA THR A 33 -9.04 -3.85 -19.75
C THR A 33 -9.77 -2.98 -18.74
N GLY A 34 -9.94 -3.46 -17.51
CA GLY A 34 -10.54 -2.71 -16.43
C GLY A 34 -12.05 -2.51 -16.51
N VAL A 35 -12.71 -2.96 -17.59
CA VAL A 35 -14.14 -2.72 -17.84
C VAL A 35 -15.03 -3.39 -16.78
N THR A 36 -14.69 -4.60 -16.35
CA THR A 36 -15.47 -5.39 -15.40
C THR A 36 -15.47 -4.78 -14.00
N PHE A 37 -14.39 -4.09 -13.63
CA PHE A 37 -14.20 -3.50 -12.31
C PHE A 37 -14.34 -1.96 -12.29
N GLY A 38 -14.74 -1.34 -13.41
CA GLY A 38 -14.91 0.12 -13.53
C GLY A 38 -13.59 0.91 -13.50
N TYR A 39 -12.51 0.26 -13.92
CA TYR A 39 -11.16 0.82 -14.07
C TYR A 39 -10.91 1.38 -15.48
N ASP A 40 -11.89 1.31 -16.37
CA ASP A 40 -11.88 1.88 -17.72
C ASP A 40 -11.54 3.38 -17.74
N SER A 41 -12.07 4.13 -16.75
CA SER A 41 -11.71 5.54 -16.52
C SER A 41 -10.24 5.78 -16.18
N PHE A 42 -9.47 4.74 -15.82
CA PHE A 42 -8.04 4.88 -15.55
C PHE A 42 -7.18 4.99 -16.83
N PHE A 43 -7.69 4.58 -17.99
CA PHE A 43 -6.92 4.70 -19.22
C PHE A 43 -6.73 6.15 -19.66
N GLU A 44 -7.73 7.01 -19.43
CA GLU A 44 -7.61 8.46 -19.69
C GLU A 44 -6.54 9.11 -18.80
N GLY A 45 -6.43 8.68 -17.54
CA GLY A 45 -5.39 9.18 -16.64
C GLY A 45 -4.00 8.71 -17.05
N PHE A 46 -3.85 7.44 -17.44
CA PHE A 46 -2.56 6.87 -17.83
C PHE A 46 -1.93 7.54 -19.05
N GLN A 47 -2.73 8.12 -19.97
CA GLN A 47 -2.20 8.87 -21.12
C GLN A 47 -1.34 10.08 -20.70
N LYS A 48 -1.50 10.58 -19.47
CA LYS A 48 -0.68 11.68 -18.94
C LYS A 48 0.71 11.22 -18.50
N LEU A 49 0.96 9.91 -18.41
CA LEU A 49 2.24 9.37 -17.97
C LEU A 49 3.23 9.24 -19.14
N PRO A 50 4.52 9.55 -18.92
CA PRO A 50 5.55 9.19 -19.88
C PRO A 50 5.59 7.67 -20.05
N PHE A 51 5.84 7.20 -21.27
CA PHE A 51 5.86 5.77 -21.64
C PHE A 51 4.49 5.06 -21.57
N TYR A 52 3.37 5.79 -21.62
CA TYR A 52 2.02 5.22 -21.69
C TYR A 52 1.93 4.10 -22.73
N ASP A 53 2.43 4.36 -23.94
CA ASP A 53 2.33 3.47 -25.10
C ASP A 53 3.03 2.11 -24.90
N VAL A 54 3.94 2.01 -23.93
CA VAL A 54 4.76 0.81 -23.67
C VAL A 54 4.41 0.15 -22.34
N LEU A 55 4.22 0.93 -21.28
CA LEU A 55 4.07 0.41 -19.90
C LEU A 55 2.64 0.48 -19.36
N PHE A 56 1.80 1.37 -19.87
CA PHE A 56 0.45 1.61 -19.32
C PHE A 56 -0.66 1.37 -20.34
N THR A 57 -0.36 0.64 -21.41
CA THR A 57 -1.32 0.19 -22.43
C THR A 57 -2.39 -0.74 -21.85
N ASN A 58 -2.09 -1.42 -20.74
CA ASN A 58 -3.01 -2.28 -20.00
C ASN A 58 -2.74 -2.21 -18.49
N LEU A 59 -3.66 -2.74 -17.67
CA LEU A 59 -3.53 -2.72 -16.22
C LEU A 59 -2.51 -3.73 -15.66
N ILE A 60 -1.89 -4.56 -16.50
CA ILE A 60 -0.99 -5.64 -16.05
C ILE A 60 0.24 -5.06 -15.33
N PHE A 61 0.91 -4.08 -15.93
CA PHE A 61 2.09 -3.47 -15.32
C PHE A 61 1.76 -2.76 -14.00
N HIS A 62 0.61 -2.08 -13.95
CA HIS A 62 0.13 -1.44 -12.72
C HIS A 62 -0.21 -2.48 -11.64
N GLY A 63 -0.85 -3.60 -12.03
CA GLY A 63 -1.20 -4.71 -11.14
C GLY A 63 0.03 -5.42 -10.57
N ILE A 64 1.05 -5.71 -11.39
CA ILE A 64 2.36 -6.23 -10.93
C ILE A 64 2.99 -5.25 -9.94
N SER A 65 3.05 -3.97 -10.31
CA SER A 65 3.62 -2.94 -9.46
C SER A 65 2.88 -2.87 -8.11
N LEU A 66 1.55 -2.92 -8.10
CA LEU A 66 0.74 -2.90 -6.88
C LEU A 66 1.01 -4.12 -5.99
N ILE A 67 1.08 -5.32 -6.58
CA ILE A 67 1.39 -6.56 -5.87
C ILE A 67 2.76 -6.50 -5.22
N ILE A 68 3.79 -6.07 -5.96
CA ILE A 68 5.17 -6.05 -5.44
C ILE A 68 5.33 -4.93 -4.40
N VAL A 69 4.93 -3.72 -4.77
CA VAL A 69 5.25 -2.50 -4.03
C VAL A 69 4.36 -2.34 -2.80
N ASN A 70 3.07 -2.68 -2.88
CA ASN A 70 2.14 -2.56 -1.74
C ASN A 70 1.65 -3.90 -1.21
N GLY A 71 1.59 -4.97 -2.00
CA GLY A 71 1.17 -6.29 -1.51
C GLY A 71 2.27 -6.98 -0.70
N LEU A 72 3.36 -7.33 -1.36
CA LEU A 72 4.44 -8.15 -0.79
C LEU A 72 5.22 -7.40 0.29
N SER A 73 5.49 -6.10 0.11
CA SER A 73 6.19 -5.28 1.10
C SER A 73 5.43 -5.22 2.44
N GLN A 74 4.11 -5.06 2.37
CA GLN A 74 3.22 -4.99 3.53
C GLN A 74 3.11 -6.35 4.23
N LEU A 75 2.94 -7.43 3.47
CA LEU A 75 2.93 -8.79 4.03
C LEU A 75 4.27 -9.19 4.64
N PHE A 76 5.39 -8.78 4.02
CA PHE A 76 6.71 -8.99 4.57
C PHE A 76 6.90 -8.25 5.91
N THR A 77 6.40 -7.02 6.00
CA THR A 77 6.39 -6.25 7.24
C THR A 77 5.51 -6.91 8.30
N ALA A 78 4.32 -7.36 7.94
CA ALA A 78 3.44 -8.13 8.82
C ALA A 78 4.13 -9.39 9.35
N TYR A 79 4.84 -10.11 8.50
CA TYR A 79 5.64 -11.29 8.88
C TYR A 79 6.77 -10.95 9.86
N LEU A 80 7.50 -9.85 9.64
CA LEU A 80 8.53 -9.38 10.58
C LEU A 80 7.95 -9.02 11.95
N LEU A 81 6.76 -8.40 11.97
CA LEU A 81 6.03 -8.06 13.19
C LEU A 81 5.56 -9.31 13.95
N LEU A 82 5.07 -10.33 13.25
CA LEU A 82 4.72 -11.63 13.82
C LEU A 82 5.93 -12.32 14.47
N ARG A 83 7.09 -12.29 13.80
CA ARG A 83 8.35 -12.81 14.34
C ARG A 83 8.98 -11.93 15.44
N ARG A 84 8.29 -10.86 15.85
CA ARG A 84 8.73 -9.91 16.90
C ARG A 84 10.11 -9.31 16.64
N ARG A 85 10.52 -9.20 15.38
CA ARG A 85 11.83 -8.64 15.00
C ARG A 85 11.86 -7.13 15.27
N PRO A 86 12.99 -6.59 15.75
CA PRO A 86 13.11 -5.15 16.06
C PRO A 86 12.94 -4.27 14.82
N ASN A 87 13.25 -4.79 13.63
CA ASN A 87 13.13 -4.05 12.38
C ASN A 87 11.68 -3.89 11.89
N GLY A 88 10.71 -4.63 12.45
CA GLY A 88 9.33 -4.57 11.98
C GLY A 88 8.71 -3.18 12.11
N SER A 89 9.08 -2.41 13.14
CA SER A 89 8.61 -1.03 13.31
C SER A 89 9.20 -0.07 12.27
N LEU A 90 10.45 -0.26 11.86
CA LEU A 90 11.06 0.52 10.77
C LEU A 90 10.40 0.21 9.43
N PHE A 91 10.19 -1.07 9.11
CA PHE A 91 9.55 -1.46 7.86
C PHE A 91 8.09 -0.99 7.78
N GLY A 92 7.35 -0.96 8.90
CA GLY A 92 6.00 -0.37 8.94
C GLY A 92 5.96 1.13 8.67
N ILE A 93 6.98 1.88 9.11
CA ILE A 93 7.10 3.31 8.76
C ILE A 93 7.31 3.45 7.24
N ILE A 94 8.23 2.67 6.69
CA ILE A 94 8.55 2.70 5.25
C ILE A 94 7.32 2.31 4.42
N CYS A 95 6.61 1.25 4.80
CA CYS A 95 5.41 0.80 4.08
C CYS A 95 4.29 1.83 4.13
N GLY A 96 4.02 2.44 5.29
CA GLY A 96 3.02 3.51 5.40
C GLY A 96 3.35 4.72 4.53
N VAL A 97 4.61 5.18 4.53
CA VAL A 97 5.07 6.29 3.65
C VAL A 97 4.95 5.91 2.18
N LEU A 98 5.37 4.70 1.83
CA LEU A 98 5.33 4.21 0.46
C LEU A 98 3.89 4.12 -0.07
N LEU A 99 2.95 3.66 0.75
CA LEU A 99 1.53 3.65 0.41
C LEU A 99 1.02 5.09 0.20
N MET A 100 1.35 6.01 1.11
CA MET A 100 0.96 7.41 0.97
C MET A 100 1.50 8.02 -0.33
N LEU A 101 2.77 7.75 -0.67
CA LEU A 101 3.38 8.21 -1.93
C LEU A 101 2.69 7.59 -3.16
N TRP A 102 2.36 6.30 -3.11
CA TRP A 102 1.61 5.64 -4.16
C TRP A 102 0.27 6.33 -4.42
N ILE A 103 -0.47 6.66 -3.36
CA ILE A 103 -1.75 7.36 -3.47
C ILE A 103 -1.57 8.81 -3.95
N CYS A 104 -0.52 9.52 -3.52
CA CYS A 104 -0.22 10.85 -4.05
C CYS A 104 -0.04 10.83 -5.57
N ILE A 105 0.67 9.83 -6.10
CA ILE A 105 0.83 9.64 -7.54
C ILE A 105 -0.53 9.35 -8.19
N GLN A 106 -1.38 8.50 -7.58
CA GLN A 106 -2.72 8.25 -8.09
C GLN A 106 -3.57 9.53 -8.20
N PHE A 107 -3.50 10.46 -7.23
CA PHE A 107 -4.25 11.72 -7.30
C PHE A 107 -3.74 12.70 -8.36
N VAL A 108 -2.49 12.57 -8.80
CA VAL A 108 -1.98 13.36 -9.93
C VAL A 108 -2.54 12.84 -11.26
N ILE A 109 -2.69 11.52 -11.37
CA ILE A 109 -3.11 10.84 -12.60
C ILE A 109 -4.64 10.84 -12.73
N PHE A 110 -5.33 10.55 -11.63
CA PHE A 110 -6.78 10.33 -11.57
C PHE A 110 -7.50 11.39 -10.77
N PRO A 111 -8.78 11.68 -11.11
CA PRO A 111 -9.61 12.53 -10.29
C PRO A 111 -9.82 11.93 -8.89
N PHE A 112 -10.25 12.76 -7.96
CA PHE A 112 -10.40 12.39 -6.56
C PHE A 112 -11.29 11.15 -6.39
N ASN A 113 -10.76 10.12 -5.73
CA ASN A 113 -11.46 8.87 -5.42
C ASN A 113 -11.54 8.65 -3.90
N TRP A 114 -12.72 8.28 -3.41
CA TRP A 114 -12.96 7.94 -2.01
C TRP A 114 -12.07 6.79 -1.53
N LEU A 115 -11.88 5.77 -2.37
CA LEU A 115 -11.07 4.60 -2.04
C LEU A 115 -9.62 5.00 -1.81
N SER A 116 -9.02 5.75 -2.74
CA SER A 116 -7.65 6.25 -2.61
C SER A 116 -7.49 7.13 -1.36
N THR A 117 -8.48 7.97 -1.06
CA THR A 117 -8.49 8.80 0.16
C THR A 117 -8.47 7.95 1.43
N ALA A 118 -9.29 6.89 1.49
CA ALA A 118 -9.29 5.98 2.63
C ALA A 118 -7.94 5.28 2.80
N TYR A 119 -7.33 4.78 1.72
CA TYR A 119 -6.01 4.15 1.78
C TYR A 119 -4.88 5.12 2.14
N PHE A 120 -4.98 6.40 1.77
CA PHE A 120 -4.05 7.42 2.23
C PHE A 120 -4.12 7.58 3.76
N ILE A 121 -5.34 7.63 4.32
CA ILE A 121 -5.54 7.70 5.77
C ILE A 121 -5.03 6.42 6.43
N PHE A 122 -5.26 5.25 5.85
CA PHE A 122 -4.72 3.98 6.38
C PHE A 122 -3.19 3.98 6.39
N GLY A 123 -2.53 4.46 5.34
CA GLY A 123 -1.07 4.62 5.29
C GLY A 123 -0.55 5.59 6.36
N LEU A 124 -1.27 6.70 6.58
CA LEU A 124 -0.96 7.64 7.66
C LEU A 124 -1.08 6.98 9.04
N LEU A 125 -2.18 6.27 9.29
CA LEU A 125 -2.42 5.57 10.55
C LEU A 125 -1.39 4.44 10.78
N GLU A 126 -1.02 3.72 9.72
CA GLU A 126 0.03 2.72 9.74
C GLU A 126 1.37 3.35 10.14
N MET A 127 1.78 4.41 9.46
CA MET A 127 3.03 5.14 9.73
C MET A 127 3.05 5.67 11.17
N LEU A 128 1.98 6.31 11.63
CA LEU A 128 1.89 6.84 12.99
C LEU A 128 1.98 5.72 14.04
N THR A 129 1.29 4.61 13.82
CA THR A 129 1.34 3.44 14.70
C THR A 129 2.76 2.86 14.75
N ALA A 130 3.44 2.77 13.61
CA ALA A 130 4.81 2.30 13.50
C ALA A 130 5.83 3.23 14.17
N LEU A 131 5.67 4.55 14.03
CA LEU A 131 6.49 5.55 14.72
C LEU A 131 6.34 5.47 16.24
N LEU A 132 5.11 5.35 16.73
CA LEU A 132 4.82 5.21 18.16
C LEU A 132 5.40 3.91 18.73
N LEU A 133 5.32 2.82 17.97
CA LEU A 133 5.94 1.55 18.33
C LEU A 133 7.46 1.70 18.42
N ARG A 134 8.10 2.28 17.40
CA ARG A 134 9.56 2.45 17.36
C ARG A 134 10.08 3.33 18.48
N LYS A 135 9.39 4.44 18.80
CA LYS A 135 9.74 5.30 19.94
C LYS A 135 9.74 4.53 21.26
N LYS A 136 8.77 3.64 21.46
CA LYS A 136 8.68 2.82 22.68
C LYS A 136 9.69 1.67 22.73
N GLU A 137 10.07 1.11 21.57
CA GLU A 137 11.13 0.11 21.50
C GLU A 137 12.49 0.71 21.88
N LYS A 138 12.82 1.89 21.34
CA LYS A 138 14.05 2.62 21.69
C LYS A 138 14.10 3.12 23.13
N ALA A 139 12.97 3.51 23.72
CA ALA A 139 12.93 3.98 25.11
C ALA A 139 13.12 2.86 26.15
N LYS A 140 13.24 1.60 25.70
CA LYS A 140 13.44 0.43 26.54
C LYS A 140 14.85 -0.16 26.41
N GLU A 141 15.64 0.35 25.45
CA GLU A 141 17.07 0.12 25.28
C GLU A 141 17.86 1.12 26.12
#